data_AF-A0A4C1WDR9-F1
#
_entry.id   AF-A0A4C1WDR9-F1
#
_cell.length_a   1.000
_cell.length_b   1.000
_cell.length_c   1.000
_cell.angle_alpha   90.00
_cell.angle_beta   90.00
_cell.angle_gamma   90.00
#
_symmetry.space_group_name_H-M   'P 1'
#
loop_
_entity.id
_entity.type
_entity.pdbx_description
1 polymer ?
#
loop_
_entity_poly.entity_id
_entity_poly.type
_entity_poly.pdbx_seq_one_letter_code
_entity_poly.pdbx_strand_id
1 'polypeptide(L)'
;MTAVSTGVCSSDLANMEPGPLNHSKWLTTANRILRLYITKTDPDEKLVILATYVMKVYGPMWFTIKSNPSCINGAKHLWQTVSLSRYLKSDMKKIVDNVIQRNGYFGHPENVLVAMLGDDMESIRELAYQQILTARSETAPGIRTFKVPALNFDAEDYTQIIMWQDLKITEADF
;
A
#
# COMPACT_ATOMS: atom_id res chain seq x y z
N MET A 1 -4.83 -8.17 23.88
CA MET A 1 -4.60 -8.75 22.54
C MET A 1 -4.38 -10.25 22.63
N THR A 2 -5.42 -11.02 23.00
CA THR A 2 -5.33 -12.48 23.16
C THR A 2 -5.16 -13.16 21.81
N ALA A 3 -5.92 -12.76 20.78
CA ALA A 3 -5.93 -13.48 19.50
C ALA A 3 -4.62 -13.53 18.72
N VAL A 4 -3.82 -12.46 18.73
CA VAL A 4 -2.54 -12.43 18.01
C VAL A 4 -1.44 -13.11 18.81
N SER A 5 -1.44 -12.94 20.14
CA SER A 5 -0.42 -13.55 21.02
C SER A 5 -0.67 -15.04 21.26
N THR A 6 -1.92 -15.45 21.40
CA THR A 6 -2.33 -16.85 21.66
C THR A 6 -2.75 -17.60 20.40
N GLY A 7 -2.99 -16.92 19.29
CA GLY A 7 -3.55 -17.52 18.07
C GLY A 7 -5.06 -17.78 18.13
N VAL A 8 -5.77 -17.28 19.15
CA VAL A 8 -7.20 -17.59 19.39
C VAL A 8 -8.11 -16.40 19.07
N CYS A 9 -8.79 -16.42 17.93
CA CYS A 9 -9.81 -15.42 17.53
C CYS A 9 -11.21 -15.82 18.03
N SER A 10 -12.04 -14.86 18.48
CA SER A 10 -13.44 -15.15 18.84
C SER A 10 -14.28 -15.40 17.58
N SER A 11 -15.32 -16.24 17.68
CA SER A 11 -16.22 -16.52 16.57
C SER A 11 -16.90 -15.27 16.03
N ASP A 12 -17.28 -14.34 16.91
CA ASP A 12 -17.96 -13.10 16.52
C ASP A 12 -17.06 -12.22 15.65
N LEU A 13 -15.77 -12.13 15.99
CA LEU A 13 -14.80 -11.34 15.23
C LEU A 13 -14.42 -12.05 13.92
N ALA A 14 -14.29 -13.37 13.95
CA ALA A 14 -14.02 -14.18 12.76
C ALA A 14 -15.16 -14.10 11.72
N ASN A 15 -16.41 -13.92 12.17
CA ASN A 15 -17.59 -13.83 11.31
C ASN A 15 -17.97 -12.38 10.95
N MET A 16 -17.19 -11.38 11.37
CA MET A 16 -17.51 -9.98 11.10
C MET A 16 -17.27 -9.64 9.62
N GLU A 17 -18.34 -9.38 8.88
CA GLU A 17 -18.24 -8.92 7.49
C GLU A 17 -18.19 -7.39 7.41
N PRO A 18 -17.15 -6.79 6.80
CA PRO A 18 -17.19 -5.38 6.46
C PRO A 18 -18.30 -5.15 5.42
N GLY A 19 -19.20 -4.20 5.70
CA GLY A 19 -20.30 -3.86 4.79
C GLY A 19 -19.83 -3.45 3.38
N PRO A 20 -20.75 -3.39 2.40
CA PRO A 20 -20.39 -3.18 1.00
C PRO A 20 -19.69 -1.82 0.78
N LEU A 21 -18.52 -1.87 0.14
CA LEU A 21 -17.75 -0.68 -0.21
C LEU A 21 -18.49 0.16 -1.27
N ASN A 22 -18.71 1.46 -1.01
CA ASN A 22 -19.26 2.37 -2.00
C ASN A 22 -18.23 2.67 -3.11
N HIS A 23 -18.47 2.19 -4.33
CA HIS A 23 -17.53 2.25 -5.46
C HIS A 23 -17.62 3.51 -6.34
N SER A 24 -18.59 4.39 -6.10
CA SER A 24 -19.03 5.40 -7.07
C SER A 24 -18.08 6.59 -7.31
N LYS A 25 -17.06 6.80 -6.47
CA LYS A 25 -16.32 8.08 -6.43
C LYS A 25 -14.89 8.07 -6.97
N TRP A 26 -14.32 6.92 -7.33
CA TRP A 26 -12.91 6.86 -7.75
C TRP A 26 -12.68 7.45 -9.16
N LEU A 27 -13.47 7.06 -10.16
CA LEU A 27 -13.17 7.37 -11.56
C LEU A 27 -13.60 8.75 -12.05
N THR A 28 -14.46 9.47 -11.32
CA THR A 28 -15.09 10.71 -11.81
C THR A 28 -14.08 11.78 -12.20
N THR A 29 -13.07 12.02 -11.36
CA THR A 29 -12.04 13.03 -11.63
C THR A 29 -11.13 12.62 -12.79
N ALA A 30 -10.70 11.36 -12.82
CA ALA A 30 -9.87 10.81 -13.91
C ALA A 30 -10.60 10.93 -15.27
N ASN A 31 -11.86 10.53 -15.33
CA ASN A 31 -12.68 10.63 -16.54
C ASN A 31 -12.86 12.09 -16.99
N ARG A 32 -13.04 13.03 -16.06
CA ARG A 32 -13.15 14.47 -16.38
C ARG A 32 -11.83 15.02 -16.94
N ILE A 33 -10.69 14.66 -16.37
CA ILE A 33 -9.36 15.05 -16.86
C ILE A 33 -9.15 14.54 -18.29
N LEU A 34 -9.43 13.25 -18.54
CA LEU A 34 -9.27 12.66 -19.86
C LEU A 34 -10.22 13.30 -20.89
N ARG A 35 -11.48 13.56 -20.52
CA ARG A 35 -12.43 14.28 -21.39
C ARG A 35 -11.95 15.69 -21.72
N LEU A 36 -11.43 16.43 -20.73
CA LEU A 36 -10.88 17.76 -20.96
C LEU A 36 -9.67 17.71 -21.90
N TYR A 37 -8.78 16.73 -21.71
CA TYR A 37 -7.61 16.52 -22.56
C TYR A 37 -7.99 16.29 -24.03
N ILE A 38 -8.93 15.38 -24.32
CA ILE A 38 -9.33 15.08 -25.71
C ILE A 38 -10.10 16.22 -26.39
N THR A 39 -10.73 17.12 -25.62
CA THR A 39 -11.47 18.26 -26.19
C THR A 39 -10.58 19.44 -26.58
N LYS A 40 -9.34 19.50 -26.12
CA LYS A 40 -8.41 20.57 -26.47
C LYS A 40 -7.53 20.15 -27.64
N THR A 41 -7.47 20.96 -28.69
CA THR A 41 -6.55 20.78 -29.82
C THR A 41 -5.10 21.07 -29.44
N ASP A 42 -4.88 21.98 -28.49
CA ASP A 42 -3.57 22.33 -27.93
C ASP A 42 -3.65 22.31 -26.39
N PRO A 43 -3.48 21.15 -25.75
CA PRO A 43 -3.55 21.02 -24.30
C PRO A 43 -2.30 21.60 -23.63
N ASP A 44 -2.50 22.37 -22.56
CA ASP A 44 -1.41 22.89 -21.74
C ASP A 44 -0.59 21.77 -21.08
N GLU A 45 0.70 22.04 -20.79
CA GLU A 45 1.63 21.05 -20.24
C GLU A 45 1.09 20.39 -18.96
N LYS A 46 0.39 21.14 -18.10
CA LYS A 46 -0.16 20.61 -16.84
C LYS A 46 -1.26 19.60 -17.11
N LEU A 47 -2.15 19.87 -18.07
CA LEU A 47 -3.19 18.94 -18.49
C LEU A 47 -2.60 17.69 -19.13
N VAL A 48 -1.55 17.82 -19.95
CA VAL A 48 -0.81 16.67 -20.51
C VAL A 48 -0.22 15.80 -19.40
N ILE A 49 0.43 16.40 -18.40
CA ILE A 49 1.00 15.69 -17.24
C ILE A 49 -0.10 14.94 -16.48
N LEU A 50 -1.22 15.59 -16.18
CA LEU A 50 -2.34 14.97 -15.46
C LEU A 50 -2.97 13.83 -16.25
N ALA A 51 -3.25 14.01 -17.54
CA ALA A 51 -3.80 12.96 -18.40
C ALA A 51 -2.83 11.78 -18.51
N THR A 52 -1.53 12.05 -18.65
CA THR A 52 -0.48 11.02 -18.68
C THR A 52 -0.42 10.26 -17.36
N TYR A 53 -0.51 10.95 -16.23
CA TYR A 53 -0.54 10.31 -14.91
C TYR A 53 -1.78 9.42 -14.74
N VAL A 54 -2.94 9.88 -15.21
CA VAL A 54 -4.16 9.06 -15.21
C VAL A 54 -3.94 7.77 -16.01
N MET A 55 -3.34 7.85 -17.19
CA MET A 55 -3.13 6.69 -18.05
C MET A 55 -2.02 5.75 -17.58
N LYS A 56 -0.93 6.28 -17.01
CA LYS A 56 0.25 5.49 -16.62
C LYS A 56 0.19 4.95 -15.20
N VAL A 57 -0.49 5.65 -14.28
CA VAL A 57 -0.48 5.31 -12.85
C VAL A 57 -1.89 5.01 -12.37
N TYR A 58 -2.79 6.00 -12.45
CA TYR A 58 -4.09 5.89 -11.79
C TYR A 58 -4.97 4.78 -12.37
N GLY A 59 -5.12 4.74 -13.70
CA GLY A 59 -5.92 3.73 -14.41
C GLY A 59 -5.41 2.32 -14.15
N PRO A 60 -4.12 2.00 -14.45
CA PRO A 60 -3.55 0.69 -14.17
C PRO A 60 -3.72 0.27 -12.71
N MET A 61 -3.41 1.15 -11.75
CA MET A 61 -3.56 0.82 -10.32
C MET A 61 -5.02 0.58 -9.92
N TRP A 62 -5.98 1.32 -10.49
CA TRP A 62 -7.40 1.08 -10.28
C TRP A 62 -7.79 -0.34 -10.69
N PHE A 63 -7.38 -0.78 -11.88
CA PHE A 63 -7.65 -2.14 -12.36
C PHE A 63 -6.97 -3.18 -11.47
N THR A 64 -5.67 -3.01 -11.15
CA THR A 64 -4.94 -3.97 -10.31
C THR A 64 -5.63 -4.15 -8.95
N ILE A 65 -5.99 -3.06 -8.28
CA ILE A 65 -6.64 -3.09 -6.96
C ILE A 65 -8.02 -3.75 -7.05
N LYS A 66 -8.76 -3.50 -8.13
CA LYS A 66 -10.10 -4.09 -8.32
C LYS A 66 -10.04 -5.57 -8.65
N SER A 67 -9.05 -6.00 -9.43
CA SER A 67 -8.85 -7.41 -9.74
C SER A 67 -8.32 -8.20 -8.55
N ASN A 68 -7.54 -7.57 -7.67
CA ASN A 68 -6.85 -8.23 -6.56
C ASN A 68 -7.13 -7.58 -5.19
N PRO A 69 -8.39 -7.44 -4.73
CA PRO A 69 -8.75 -6.57 -3.61
C PRO A 69 -8.29 -7.06 -2.23
N SER A 70 -7.80 -8.30 -2.13
CA SER A 70 -7.35 -8.90 -0.87
C SER A 70 -6.21 -8.09 -0.24
N CYS A 71 -6.19 -8.03 1.09
CA CYS A 71 -5.14 -7.35 1.85
C CYS A 71 -3.74 -7.93 1.61
N ILE A 72 -3.62 -9.19 1.19
CA ILE A 72 -2.35 -9.82 0.79
C ILE A 72 -1.68 -9.10 -0.39
N ASN A 73 -2.44 -8.33 -1.17
CA ASN A 73 -1.91 -7.55 -2.28
C ASN A 73 -1.66 -6.09 -1.91
N GLY A 74 -1.98 -5.67 -0.69
CA GLY A 74 -1.92 -4.27 -0.26
C GLY A 74 -0.54 -3.65 -0.41
N ALA A 75 0.50 -4.31 0.14
CA ALA A 75 1.88 -3.85 0.02
C ALA A 75 2.38 -3.88 -1.43
N LYS A 76 1.98 -4.91 -2.20
CA LYS A 76 2.28 -5.03 -3.63
C LYS A 76 1.71 -3.84 -4.41
N HIS A 77 0.47 -3.45 -4.15
CA HIS A 77 -0.16 -2.28 -4.79
C HIS A 77 0.54 -0.97 -4.42
N LEU A 78 0.95 -0.82 -3.15
CA LEU A 78 1.68 0.37 -2.71
C LEU A 78 3.00 0.51 -3.46
N TRP A 79 3.80 -0.56 -3.50
CA TRP A 79 5.05 -0.59 -4.25
C TRP A 79 4.83 -0.38 -5.75
N GLN A 80 3.82 -1.01 -6.35
CA GLN A 80 3.52 -0.83 -7.77
C GLN A 80 3.15 0.62 -8.11
N THR A 81 2.47 1.33 -7.21
CA THR A 81 2.19 2.77 -7.37
C THR A 81 3.47 3.61 -7.35
N VAL A 82 4.41 3.28 -6.46
CA VAL A 82 5.74 3.89 -6.43
C VAL A 82 6.47 3.63 -7.75
N SER A 83 6.55 2.36 -8.17
CA SER A 83 7.22 1.94 -9.41
C SER A 83 6.65 2.64 -10.65
N LEU A 84 5.32 2.65 -10.82
CA LEU A 84 4.67 3.30 -11.96
C LEU A 84 4.85 4.82 -11.97
N SER A 85 5.08 5.47 -10.83
CA SER A 85 5.28 6.93 -10.77
C SER A 85 6.73 7.36 -11.02
N ARG A 86 7.69 6.42 -11.16
CA ARG A 86 9.12 6.75 -11.32
C ARG A 86 9.46 7.49 -12.63
N TYR A 87 8.60 7.44 -13.66
CA TYR A 87 8.82 8.19 -14.90
C TYR A 87 8.67 9.71 -14.75
N LEU A 88 8.10 10.18 -13.64
CA LEU A 88 7.85 11.60 -13.41
C LEU A 88 9.15 12.39 -13.23
N LYS A 89 9.17 13.63 -13.74
CA LYS A 89 10.23 14.61 -13.45
C LYS A 89 10.32 14.88 -11.94
N SER A 90 11.50 15.27 -11.46
CA SER A 90 11.80 15.47 -10.03
C SER A 90 10.73 16.27 -9.26
N ASP A 91 10.26 17.41 -9.79
CA ASP A 91 9.27 18.24 -9.10
C ASP A 91 7.91 17.55 -8.94
N MET A 92 7.45 16.88 -9.99
CA MET A 92 6.19 16.12 -9.95
C MET A 92 6.33 14.84 -9.12
N LYS A 93 7.48 14.17 -9.23
CA LYS A 93 7.81 12.98 -8.43
C LYS A 93 7.73 13.31 -6.94
N LYS A 94 8.32 14.42 -6.49
CA LYS A 94 8.24 14.88 -5.09
C LYS A 94 6.79 15.10 -4.60
N ILE A 95 5.94 15.70 -5.44
CA ILE A 95 4.52 15.91 -5.09
C ILE A 95 3.82 14.56 -4.93
N VAL A 96 4.04 13.64 -5.86
CA VAL A 96 3.43 12.31 -5.83
C VAL A 96 3.96 11.47 -4.67
N ASP A 97 5.26 11.49 -4.39
CA ASP A 97 5.88 10.80 -3.25
C ASP A 97 5.28 11.29 -1.93
N ASN A 98 5.09 12.60 -1.77
CA ASN A 98 4.40 13.17 -0.60
C ASN A 98 2.93 12.72 -0.48
N VAL A 99 2.25 12.45 -1.59
CA VAL A 99 0.88 11.91 -1.56
C VAL A 99 0.90 10.43 -1.18
N ILE A 100 1.80 9.63 -1.77
CA ILE A 100 1.95 8.21 -1.48
C ILE A 100 2.35 8.02 -0.01
N GLN A 101 3.34 8.77 0.49
CA GLN A 101 3.79 8.72 1.88
C GLN A 101 2.68 9.03 2.88
N ARG A 102 1.77 9.96 2.58
CA ARG A 102 0.64 10.28 3.47
C ARG A 102 -0.45 9.20 3.49
N ASN A 103 -0.50 8.36 2.46
CA ASN A 103 -1.50 7.30 2.31
C ASN A 103 -0.89 5.88 2.42
N GLY A 104 0.40 5.79 2.79
CA GLY A 104 1.21 4.58 2.78
C GLY A 104 0.91 3.56 3.87
N TYR A 105 -0.33 3.45 4.36
CA TYR A 105 -0.69 2.55 5.46
C TYR A 105 -0.43 1.07 5.14
N PHE A 106 -0.49 0.67 3.86
CA PHE A 106 -0.09 -0.69 3.47
C PHE A 106 1.41 -0.95 3.55
N GLY A 107 2.21 0.07 3.85
CA GLY A 107 3.61 -0.07 4.24
C GLY A 107 3.80 -0.46 5.69
N HIS A 108 2.74 -0.56 6.52
CA HIS A 108 2.90 -1.06 7.88
C HIS A 108 3.56 -2.45 7.90
N PRO A 109 4.47 -2.74 8.84
CA PRO A 109 5.20 -4.01 8.87
C PRO A 109 4.29 -5.23 8.82
N GLU A 110 3.16 -5.18 9.53
CA GLU A 110 2.16 -6.24 9.55
C GLU A 110 1.51 -6.43 8.17
N ASN A 111 1.23 -5.34 7.45
CA ASN A 111 0.65 -5.40 6.11
C ASN A 111 1.66 -5.94 5.08
N VAL A 112 2.94 -5.60 5.23
CA VAL A 112 4.01 -6.16 4.40
C VAL A 112 4.19 -7.66 4.70
N LEU A 113 4.22 -8.06 5.97
CA LEU A 113 4.28 -9.48 6.38
C LEU A 113 3.08 -10.28 5.86
N VAL A 114 1.86 -9.74 5.95
CA VAL A 114 0.65 -10.39 5.39
C VAL A 114 0.79 -10.58 3.88
N ALA A 115 1.33 -9.59 3.16
CA ALA A 115 1.57 -9.71 1.73
C ALA A 115 2.67 -10.74 1.40
N MET A 116 3.70 -10.85 2.23
CA MET A 116 4.77 -11.84 2.07
C MET A 116 4.29 -13.26 2.38
N LEU A 117 3.48 -13.46 3.43
CA LEU A 117 2.90 -14.76 3.77
C LEU A 117 1.97 -15.30 2.67
N GLY A 118 1.27 -14.40 1.97
CA GLY A 118 0.43 -14.72 0.82
C GLY A 118 1.16 -14.73 -0.52
N ASP A 119 2.49 -14.67 -0.55
CA ASP A 119 3.25 -14.67 -1.79
C ASP A 119 3.37 -16.07 -2.40
N ASP A 120 3.47 -16.14 -3.73
CA ASP A 120 3.64 -17.40 -4.46
C ASP A 120 5.03 -18.02 -4.24
N MET A 121 6.06 -17.19 -4.03
CA MET A 121 7.42 -17.63 -3.78
C MET A 121 7.59 -18.14 -2.35
N GLU A 122 7.99 -19.41 -2.23
CA GLU A 122 8.23 -20.05 -0.93
C GLU A 122 9.31 -19.35 -0.11
N SER A 123 10.37 -18.86 -0.74
CA SER A 123 11.43 -18.12 -0.07
C SER A 123 10.94 -16.82 0.59
N ILE A 124 9.95 -16.13 -0.01
CA ILE A 124 9.37 -14.91 0.54
C ILE A 124 8.46 -15.24 1.73
N ARG A 125 7.66 -16.31 1.63
CA ARG A 125 6.83 -16.79 2.74
C ARG A 125 7.69 -17.21 3.94
N GLU A 126 8.79 -17.92 3.69
CA GLU A 126 9.73 -18.34 4.73
C GLU A 126 10.39 -17.13 5.39
N LEU A 127 10.80 -16.12 4.61
CA LEU A 127 11.36 -14.87 5.16
C LEU A 127 10.36 -14.18 6.11
N ALA A 128 9.09 -14.10 5.73
CA ALA A 128 8.06 -13.52 6.61
C ALA A 128 7.84 -14.33 7.88
N TYR A 129 7.83 -15.66 7.76
CA TYR A 129 7.73 -16.55 8.91
C TYR A 129 8.87 -16.32 9.90
N GLN A 130 10.11 -16.26 9.41
CA GLN A 130 11.28 -15.98 10.24
C GLN A 130 11.20 -14.61 10.91
N GLN A 131 10.81 -13.57 10.18
CA GLN A 131 10.61 -12.22 10.75
C GLN A 131 9.57 -12.21 11.87
N ILE A 132 8.47 -12.95 11.70
CA ILE A 132 7.44 -13.09 12.75
C ILE A 132 7.98 -13.81 13.97
N LEU A 133 8.73 -14.90 13.80
CA LEU A 133 9.33 -15.63 14.92
C LEU A 133 10.32 -14.75 15.69
N THR A 134 11.19 -14.03 14.98
CA THR A 134 12.12 -13.07 15.61
C THR A 134 11.35 -12.01 16.38
N ALA A 135 10.34 -11.38 15.77
CA ALA A 135 9.55 -10.35 16.44
C ALA A 135 8.81 -10.86 17.69
N ARG A 136 8.36 -12.13 17.69
CA ARG A 136 7.71 -12.76 18.86
C ARG A 136 8.68 -13.08 19.99
N SER A 137 9.98 -13.19 19.70
CA SER A 137 11.01 -13.43 20.71
C SER A 137 11.42 -12.18 21.48
N GLU A 138 11.05 -11.00 20.96
CA GLU A 138 11.38 -9.71 21.55
C GLU A 138 10.24 -9.18 22.44
N THR A 139 10.60 -8.56 23.57
CA THR A 139 9.64 -7.89 24.44
C THR A 139 9.33 -6.50 23.87
N ALA A 140 8.10 -6.26 23.43
CA ALA A 140 7.70 -5.00 22.84
C ALA A 140 7.56 -3.88 23.92
N PRO A 141 8.37 -2.82 23.89
CA PRO A 141 8.24 -1.71 24.83
C PRO A 141 7.11 -0.78 24.37
N GLY A 142 5.88 -1.09 24.80
CA GLY A 142 4.75 -0.18 24.72
C GLY A 142 3.84 -0.36 23.52
N ILE A 143 2.93 0.61 23.42
CA ILE A 143 1.74 0.56 22.57
C ILE A 143 2.03 1.14 21.18
N ARG A 144 1.46 0.52 20.16
CA ARG A 144 1.63 0.79 18.75
C ARG A 144 0.87 2.04 18.36
N THR A 145 1.63 3.04 17.92
CA THR A 145 1.04 4.22 17.31
C THR A 145 0.66 3.93 15.86
N PHE A 146 -0.60 4.12 15.49
CA PHE A 146 -1.07 4.02 14.11
C PHE A 146 -0.61 5.23 13.29
N LYS A 147 0.65 5.21 12.86
CA LYS A 147 1.31 6.25 12.06
C LYS A 147 1.91 5.63 10.81
N VAL A 148 1.74 6.28 9.66
CA VAL A 148 2.29 5.79 8.40
C VAL A 148 3.83 5.67 8.51
N PRO A 149 4.42 4.50 8.21
CA PRO A 149 5.86 4.34 8.26
C PRO A 149 6.54 5.11 7.12
N ALA A 150 7.80 5.45 7.30
CA ALA A 150 8.62 5.98 6.22
C ALA A 150 8.74 4.93 5.11
N LEU A 151 8.36 5.30 3.89
CA LEU A 151 8.43 4.41 2.74
C LEU A 151 9.78 4.53 2.04
N ASN A 152 10.30 3.39 1.61
CA ASN A 152 11.45 3.32 0.72
C ASN A 152 11.00 3.52 -0.73
N PHE A 153 11.16 4.73 -1.26
CA PHE A 153 10.77 5.09 -2.63
C PHE A 153 11.70 4.55 -3.72
N ASP A 154 12.83 3.95 -3.32
CA ASP A 154 13.83 3.34 -4.20
C ASP A 154 13.81 1.80 -4.09
N ALA A 155 12.79 1.23 -3.45
CA ALA A 155 12.61 -0.22 -3.29
C ALA A 155 12.49 -0.96 -4.63
N GLU A 156 13.27 -2.03 -4.80
CA GLU A 156 13.24 -2.87 -6.01
C GLU A 156 11.97 -3.73 -6.07
N ASP A 157 11.46 -4.15 -4.91
CA ASP A 157 10.22 -4.91 -4.77
C ASP A 157 9.44 -4.50 -3.50
N TYR A 158 8.25 -5.06 -3.34
CA TYR A 158 7.35 -4.71 -2.24
C TYR A 158 7.83 -5.17 -0.87
N THR A 159 8.71 -6.17 -0.77
CA THR A 159 9.29 -6.64 0.50
C THR A 159 10.26 -5.62 1.10
N GLN A 160 10.80 -4.74 0.26
CA GLN A 160 11.72 -3.66 0.62
C GLN A 160 11.05 -2.29 0.74
N ILE A 161 9.71 -2.22 0.64
CA ILE A 161 8.96 -0.94 0.67
C ILE A 161 9.09 -0.19 1.99
N ILE A 162 9.57 -0.86 3.05
CA ILE A 162 9.93 -0.30 4.34
C ILE A 162 11.34 -0.73 4.77
N MET A 163 11.96 0.12 5.58
CA MET A 163 13.26 -0.16 6.18
C MET A 163 13.06 -0.94 7.48
N TRP A 164 13.23 -2.26 7.43
CA TRP A 164 13.01 -3.14 8.57
C TRP A 164 13.86 -2.79 9.81
N GLN A 165 15.05 -2.24 9.59
CA GLN A 165 16.01 -1.87 10.63
C GLN A 165 15.54 -0.68 11.49
N ASP A 166 14.68 0.18 10.95
CA ASP A 166 14.20 1.39 11.62
C ASP A 166 12.91 1.15 12.42
N LEU A 167 12.36 -0.07 12.35
CA LEU A 167 11.09 -0.41 12.97
C LEU A 167 11.29 -0.77 14.45
N LYS A 168 10.56 -0.07 15.31
CA LYS A 168 10.41 -0.46 16.72
C LYS A 168 9.26 -1.44 16.86
N ILE A 169 9.52 -2.59 17.47
CA ILE A 169 8.47 -3.56 17.81
C ILE A 169 7.56 -2.95 18.87
N THR A 170 6.25 -2.93 18.61
CA THR A 170 5.23 -2.34 19.49
C THR A 170 3.95 -3.18 19.51
N GLU A 171 3.26 -3.19 20.65
CA GLU A 171 2.00 -3.92 20.84
C GLU A 171 0.81 -3.14 20.26
N ALA A 172 -0.10 -3.75 19.50
CA ALA A 172 -1.30 -3.07 19.00
C ALA A 172 -2.12 -2.35 20.10
N ASP A 173 -2.53 -1.10 19.80
CA ASP A 173 -3.48 -0.30 20.58
C ASP A 173 -4.89 -0.94 20.56
N PHE A 174 -5.63 -0.82 21.66
CA PHE A 174 -6.94 -1.46 21.87
C PHE A 174 -8.09 -0.73 21.15
#